data_AF-A0A534ARS4-F1
#
_entry.id   AF-A0A534ARS4-F1
#
_cell.length_a   1.000
_cell.length_b   1.000
_cell.length_c   1.000
_cell.angle_alpha   90.00
_cell.angle_beta   90.00
_cell.angle_gamma   90.00
#
_symmetry.space_group_name_H-M   'P 1'
#
loop_
_entity.id
_entity.type
_entity.pdbx_description
1 polymer ?
#
loop_
_entity_poly.entity_id
_entity_poly.type
_entity_poly.pdbx_seq_one_letter_code
_entity_poly.pdbx_strand_id
1 'polypeptide(L)'
;NLLLARGGGGRFLLRIEDTDSERSLDAHAVALMADLRWLGIDWDAGPDRADERGPYRQSQRGALYTQYLAQLEGQGAVYPCFCRPLELELSRRAQLTAGRPPRYAGTCRDLSPEERARRAAQGLPATLRFRVPRGERVVFEDFVHGPQTFLTDDIGDFVVRRADGSAAFFFSNAVDDALMGVTQALRGEDHLANTPRQLLILRALALVAPAYGHVALIVGADGAPLSKRHAAVSVREYRERGYQPIALLNHLFRLGHSTALHGLLQLSEMARAFDTAHLGRAPSRFDEPQLRVWQKEAVHRLPAEAARGWLAPLLPAGLDERARDAFIAALLPNVVLPEDARPWVDIVFGGPPPLEPAAEEAVRGAGAGYFSAAAAAAATSGNDLPAIAGAVRAATGRSGASLYMPLRAALTGRAHGPELAPLLKAMPAGKAHERLARFA
;
A
#
# COMPACT_ATOMS: atom_id res chain seq x y z
N ASN A 1 0.53 -1.09 -13.12
CA ASN A 1 1.88 -1.02 -13.72
C ASN A 1 2.63 -2.34 -13.67
N LEU A 2 3.07 -2.85 -12.50
CA LEU A 2 3.82 -4.12 -12.44
C LEU A 2 3.08 -5.28 -13.13
N LEU A 3 1.80 -5.50 -12.81
CA LEU A 3 1.01 -6.59 -13.39
C LEU A 3 0.84 -6.44 -14.91
N LEU A 4 0.62 -5.21 -15.39
CA LEU A 4 0.56 -4.88 -16.82
C LEU A 4 1.88 -5.23 -17.53
N ALA A 5 3.02 -4.87 -16.93
CA ALA A 5 4.33 -5.22 -17.46
C ALA A 5 4.56 -6.73 -17.47
N ARG A 6 4.32 -7.42 -16.35
CA ARG A 6 4.58 -8.86 -16.23
C ARG A 6 3.63 -9.71 -17.09
N GLY A 7 2.35 -9.34 -17.18
CA GLY A 7 1.37 -10.00 -18.05
C GLY A 7 1.68 -9.83 -19.54
N GLY A 8 2.25 -8.69 -19.93
CA GLY A 8 2.67 -8.41 -21.31
C GLY A 8 4.11 -8.78 -21.65
N GLY A 9 4.85 -9.44 -20.74
CA GLY A 9 6.28 -9.74 -20.94
C GLY A 9 7.19 -8.49 -21.02
N GLY A 10 6.71 -7.35 -20.54
CA GLY A 10 7.40 -6.07 -20.53
C GLY A 10 8.23 -5.81 -19.26
N ARG A 11 8.76 -4.59 -19.19
CA ARG A 11 9.59 -4.09 -18.08
C ARG A 11 8.79 -3.14 -17.19
N PHE A 12 9.01 -3.20 -15.88
CA PHE A 12 8.49 -2.25 -14.91
C PHE A 12 9.62 -1.32 -14.44
N LEU A 13 9.42 -0.01 -14.61
CA LEU A 13 10.41 1.02 -14.28
C LEU A 13 10.00 1.76 -13.00
N LEU A 14 10.96 2.10 -12.16
CA LEU A 14 10.77 3.02 -11.04
C LEU A 14 11.48 4.34 -11.33
N ARG A 15 10.74 5.43 -11.48
CA ARG A 15 11.29 6.80 -11.58
C ARG A 15 10.87 7.59 -10.34
N ILE A 16 11.81 8.32 -9.74
CA ILE A 16 11.57 9.21 -8.61
C ILE A 16 11.42 10.63 -9.14
N GLU A 17 10.27 11.24 -8.86
CA GLU A 17 9.91 12.58 -9.31
C GLU A 17 10.22 13.61 -8.22
N ASP A 18 11.50 13.93 -8.08
CA ASP A 18 12.08 14.77 -7.03
C ASP A 18 12.53 16.15 -7.53
N THR A 19 11.80 16.73 -8.50
CA THR A 19 12.12 18.06 -9.06
C THR A 19 11.75 19.24 -8.15
N ASP A 20 10.98 19.00 -7.08
CA ASP A 20 10.63 20.00 -6.08
C ASP A 20 11.44 19.73 -4.81
N SER A 21 12.57 20.42 -4.67
CA SER A 21 13.52 20.20 -3.57
C SER A 21 12.96 20.52 -2.19
N GLU A 22 11.95 21.39 -2.09
CA GLU A 22 11.31 21.71 -0.80
C GLU A 22 10.45 20.56 -0.29
N ARG A 23 9.93 19.72 -1.20
CA ARG A 23 9.02 18.61 -0.88
C ARG A 23 9.66 17.23 -1.01
N SER A 24 10.85 17.15 -1.59
CA SER A 24 11.48 15.89 -1.97
C SER A 24 12.69 15.59 -1.08
N LEU A 25 12.43 14.98 0.08
CA LEU A 25 13.50 14.44 0.95
C LEU A 25 13.93 13.06 0.45
N ASP A 26 15.23 12.80 0.34
CA ASP A 26 15.76 11.50 -0.10
C ASP A 26 15.26 10.33 0.78
N ALA A 27 15.05 10.60 2.08
CA ALA A 27 14.42 9.65 3.01
C ALA A 27 13.04 9.15 2.54
N HIS A 28 12.26 9.98 1.83
CA HIS A 28 10.97 9.55 1.27
C HIS A 28 11.14 8.58 0.11
N ALA A 29 12.13 8.80 -0.77
CA ALA A 29 12.44 7.88 -1.86
C ALA A 29 12.94 6.52 -1.32
N VAL A 30 13.81 6.54 -0.31
CA VAL A 30 14.29 5.32 0.37
C VAL A 30 13.14 4.55 1.01
N ALA A 31 12.26 5.24 1.75
CA ALA A 31 11.09 4.61 2.37
C ALA A 31 10.13 4.01 1.33
N LEU A 32 9.86 4.71 0.23
CA LEU A 32 9.04 4.21 -0.88
C LEU A 32 9.63 2.93 -1.47
N MET A 33 10.94 2.91 -1.76
CA MET A 33 11.62 1.73 -2.28
C MET A 33 11.57 0.55 -1.32
N ALA A 34 11.74 0.79 -0.02
CA ALA A 34 11.62 -0.24 1.01
C ALA A 34 10.19 -0.81 1.10
N ASP A 35 9.17 0.04 1.00
CA ASP A 35 7.77 -0.37 1.04
C ASP A 35 7.36 -1.18 -0.20
N LEU A 36 7.82 -0.78 -1.40
CA LEU A 36 7.62 -1.56 -2.63
C LEU A 36 8.30 -2.93 -2.56
N ARG A 37 9.55 -3.00 -2.09
CA ARG A 37 10.26 -4.28 -1.90
C ARG A 37 9.59 -5.18 -0.89
N TRP A 38 9.10 -4.62 0.22
CA TRP A 38 8.34 -5.37 1.20
C TRP A 38 7.07 -5.97 0.61
N LEU A 39 6.39 -5.25 -0.28
CA LEU A 39 5.26 -5.76 -1.05
C LEU A 39 5.66 -6.83 -2.08
N GLY A 40 6.94 -7.09 -2.33
CA GLY A 40 7.41 -7.94 -3.41
C GLY A 40 7.29 -7.28 -4.80
N ILE A 41 7.15 -5.95 -4.85
CA ILE A 41 7.12 -5.17 -6.08
C ILE A 41 8.56 -4.74 -6.40
N ASP A 42 9.18 -5.50 -7.28
CA ASP A 42 10.53 -5.21 -7.78
C ASP A 42 10.50 -4.57 -9.18
N TRP A 43 11.49 -3.74 -9.48
CA TRP A 43 11.61 -3.01 -10.75
C TRP A 43 12.80 -3.49 -11.58
N ASP A 44 12.65 -3.45 -12.90
CA ASP A 44 13.68 -3.89 -13.84
C ASP A 44 14.72 -2.79 -14.12
N ALA A 45 14.37 -1.54 -13.90
CA ALA A 45 15.30 -0.42 -13.81
C ALA A 45 14.74 0.69 -12.92
N GLY A 46 15.63 1.42 -12.23
CA GLY A 46 15.26 2.41 -11.25
C GLY A 46 16.46 3.08 -10.58
N PRO A 47 16.27 3.86 -9.50
CA PRO A 47 17.32 4.68 -8.88
C PRO A 47 18.54 3.89 -8.40
N ASP A 48 18.34 2.62 -8.09
CA ASP A 48 19.34 1.66 -7.61
C ASP A 48 19.54 0.47 -8.57
N ARG A 49 18.96 0.55 -9.77
CA ARG A 49 19.12 -0.41 -10.86
C ARG A 49 19.30 0.35 -12.17
N ALA A 50 20.54 0.76 -12.41
CA ALA A 50 20.89 1.56 -13.57
C ALA A 50 20.74 0.75 -14.87
N ASP A 51 20.38 1.46 -15.94
CA ASP A 51 20.53 1.04 -17.32
C ASP A 51 20.84 2.27 -18.19
N GLU A 52 20.93 2.08 -19.50
CA GLU A 52 21.22 3.13 -20.50
C GLU A 52 20.22 4.30 -20.54
N ARG A 53 19.03 4.16 -19.92
CA ARG A 53 17.96 5.16 -19.95
C ARG A 53 17.89 6.01 -18.68
N GLY A 54 18.67 5.64 -17.67
CA GLY A 54 18.85 6.42 -16.44
C GLY A 54 19.53 7.77 -16.67
N PRO A 55 19.76 8.57 -15.60
CA PRO A 55 19.40 8.29 -14.21
C PRO A 55 17.88 8.32 -13.98
N TYR A 56 17.40 7.61 -12.97
CA TYR A 56 15.98 7.44 -12.64
C TYR A 56 15.47 8.38 -11.55
N ARG A 57 16.28 9.37 -11.14
CA ARG A 57 15.84 10.51 -10.32
C ARG A 57 15.76 11.75 -11.20
N GLN A 58 14.63 12.44 -11.20
CA GLN A 58 14.45 13.62 -12.03
C GLN A 58 15.38 14.77 -11.64
N SER A 59 15.75 14.89 -10.36
CA SER A 59 16.75 15.84 -9.86
C SER A 59 18.11 15.72 -10.56
N GLN A 60 18.46 14.53 -11.05
CA GLN A 60 19.72 14.23 -11.71
C GLN A 60 19.69 14.45 -13.23
N ARG A 61 18.54 14.89 -13.77
CA ARG A 61 18.29 14.99 -15.23
C ARG A 61 18.24 16.43 -15.73
N GLY A 62 18.68 17.39 -14.92
CA GLY A 62 18.65 18.82 -15.24
C GLY A 62 19.30 19.18 -16.59
N ALA A 63 20.46 18.61 -16.91
CA ALA A 63 21.15 18.88 -18.17
C ALA A 63 20.30 18.45 -19.40
N LEU A 64 19.67 17.28 -19.30
CA LEU A 64 18.76 16.76 -20.32
C LEU A 64 17.55 17.67 -20.49
N TYR A 65 16.94 18.11 -19.38
CA TYR A 65 15.81 19.04 -19.44
C TYR A 65 16.19 20.37 -20.10
N THR A 66 17.35 20.92 -19.78
CA THR A 66 17.87 22.16 -20.40
C THR A 66 17.97 22.01 -21.92
N GLN A 67 18.46 20.87 -22.41
CA GLN A 67 18.56 20.61 -23.85
C GLN A 67 17.18 20.66 -24.55
N TYR A 68 16.19 19.94 -24.01
CA TYR A 68 14.84 19.92 -24.61
C TYR A 68 14.09 21.24 -24.45
N LEU A 69 14.33 21.98 -23.37
CA LEU A 69 13.79 23.34 -23.21
C LEU A 69 14.39 24.29 -24.26
N ALA A 70 15.70 24.21 -24.51
CA ALA A 70 16.35 25.00 -25.55
C ALA A 70 15.82 24.67 -26.95
N GLN A 71 15.51 23.39 -27.23
CA GLN A 71 14.84 22.99 -28.48
C GLN A 71 13.46 23.64 -28.61
N LEU A 72 12.63 23.60 -27.56
CA LEU A 72 11.32 24.28 -27.57
C LEU A 72 11.46 25.79 -27.74
N GLU A 73 12.46 26.42 -27.10
CA GLU A 73 12.74 27.85 -27.22
C GLU A 73 13.11 28.20 -28.66
N GLY A 74 14.01 27.42 -29.30
CA GLY A 74 14.41 27.60 -30.69
C GLY A 74 13.27 27.44 -31.70
N GLN A 75 12.26 26.63 -31.37
CA GLN A 75 11.03 26.46 -32.16
C GLN A 75 9.97 27.55 -31.89
N GLY A 76 10.19 28.44 -30.91
CA GLY A 76 9.18 29.41 -30.47
C GLY A 76 7.96 28.77 -29.78
N ALA A 77 8.06 27.49 -29.40
CA ALA A 77 7.00 26.72 -28.73
C ALA A 77 6.83 27.12 -27.26
N VAL A 78 7.77 27.88 -26.70
CA VAL A 78 7.75 28.37 -25.34
C VAL A 78 8.16 29.85 -25.28
N TYR A 79 7.82 30.53 -24.18
CA TYR A 79 8.17 31.93 -23.98
C TYR A 79 8.33 32.29 -22.50
N PRO A 80 9.17 33.28 -22.15
CA PRO A 80 9.33 33.73 -20.77
C PRO A 80 8.10 34.51 -20.30
N CYS A 81 7.69 34.21 -19.06
CA CYS A 81 6.59 34.86 -18.36
C CYS A 81 7.08 35.46 -17.04
N PHE A 82 6.89 36.77 -16.92
CA PHE A 82 7.32 37.60 -15.78
C PHE A 82 6.16 37.95 -14.82
N CYS A 83 4.98 37.36 -15.01
CA CYS A 83 3.82 37.59 -14.13
C CYS A 83 4.12 37.13 -12.71
N ARG A 84 3.76 37.96 -11.74
CA ARG A 84 3.95 37.69 -10.30
C ARG A 84 2.90 36.70 -9.80
N PRO A 85 3.21 35.90 -8.76
CA PRO A 85 2.25 34.95 -8.18
C PRO A 85 0.90 35.58 -7.81
N LEU A 86 0.91 36.77 -7.19
CA LEU A 86 -0.31 37.49 -6.81
C LEU A 86 -1.17 37.87 -8.03
N GLU A 87 -0.56 38.30 -9.14
CA GLU A 87 -1.29 38.65 -10.37
C GLU A 87 -1.97 37.42 -10.98
N LEU A 88 -1.26 36.28 -10.97
CA LEU A 88 -1.79 35.00 -11.44
C LEU A 88 -2.94 34.51 -10.55
N GLU A 89 -2.83 34.68 -9.24
CA GLU A 89 -3.88 34.31 -8.28
C GLU A 89 -5.14 35.16 -8.45
N LEU A 90 -4.99 36.48 -8.58
CA LEU A 90 -6.11 37.39 -8.83
C LEU A 90 -6.80 37.06 -10.16
N SER A 91 -6.03 36.82 -11.22
CA SER A 91 -6.58 36.39 -12.52
C SER A 91 -7.34 35.06 -12.41
N ARG A 92 -6.80 34.09 -11.67
CA ARG A 92 -7.44 32.80 -11.41
C ARG A 92 -8.77 32.97 -10.67
N ARG A 93 -8.79 33.76 -9.59
CA ARG A 93 -10.02 34.05 -8.82
C ARG A 93 -11.09 34.70 -9.69
N ALA A 94 -10.71 35.71 -10.48
CA ALA A 94 -11.65 36.39 -11.38
C ALA A 94 -12.28 35.43 -12.41
N GLN A 95 -11.50 34.50 -12.97
CA GLN A 95 -12.02 33.50 -13.91
C GLN A 95 -12.97 32.52 -13.24
N LEU A 96 -12.63 32.02 -12.05
CA LEU A 96 -13.49 31.12 -11.28
C LEU A 96 -14.81 31.79 -10.89
N THR A 97 -14.78 33.04 -10.41
CA THR A 97 -16.00 33.81 -10.12
C THR A 97 -16.86 34.03 -11.36
N ALA A 98 -16.25 34.11 -12.54
CA ALA A 98 -16.95 34.22 -13.83
C ALA A 98 -17.39 32.88 -14.42
N GLY A 99 -17.24 31.76 -13.70
CA GLY A 99 -17.58 30.41 -14.20
C GLY A 99 -16.71 29.93 -15.36
N ARG A 100 -15.53 30.52 -15.56
CA ARG A 100 -14.61 30.17 -16.65
C ARG A 100 -13.50 29.24 -16.15
N PRO A 101 -13.04 28.27 -16.96
CA PRO A 101 -11.89 27.45 -16.63
C PRO A 101 -10.65 28.33 -16.33
N PRO A 102 -9.95 28.13 -15.21
CA PRO A 102 -8.82 28.96 -14.84
C PRO A 102 -7.62 28.67 -15.75
N ARG A 103 -7.29 29.61 -16.62
CA ARG A 103 -6.14 29.57 -17.53
C ARG A 103 -5.26 30.80 -17.40
N TYR A 104 -4.04 30.72 -17.94
CA TYR A 104 -3.20 31.90 -18.01
C TYR A 104 -3.81 32.94 -18.96
N ALA A 105 -3.84 34.21 -18.52
CA ALA A 105 -4.43 35.30 -19.29
C ALA A 105 -3.64 35.71 -20.55
N GLY A 106 -2.44 35.17 -20.75
CA GLY A 106 -1.62 35.46 -21.92
C GLY A 106 -0.83 36.77 -21.84
N THR A 107 -0.75 37.42 -20.67
CA THR A 107 -0.13 38.74 -20.49
C THR A 107 1.29 38.85 -21.05
N CYS A 108 2.09 37.78 -20.94
CA CYS A 108 3.48 37.74 -21.42
C CYS A 108 3.65 37.00 -22.76
N ARG A 109 2.55 36.51 -23.36
CA ARG A 109 2.57 35.63 -24.53
C ARG A 109 3.20 36.32 -25.73
N ASP A 110 2.77 37.54 -26.01
CA ASP A 110 3.10 38.25 -27.24
C ASP A 110 3.99 39.48 -26.99
N LEU A 111 4.75 39.48 -25.88
CA LEU A 111 5.76 40.52 -25.62
C LEU A 111 6.85 40.51 -26.70
N SER A 112 7.24 41.70 -27.15
CA SER A 112 8.35 41.90 -28.08
C SER A 112 9.69 41.52 -27.41
N PRO A 113 10.75 41.25 -28.20
CA PRO A 113 12.08 41.00 -27.66
C PRO A 113 12.57 42.11 -26.72
N GLU A 114 12.29 43.38 -27.06
CA GLU A 114 12.68 44.55 -26.27
C GLU A 114 11.95 44.58 -24.93
N GLU A 115 10.65 44.27 -24.93
CA GLU A 115 9.86 44.22 -23.70
C GLU A 115 10.29 43.08 -22.78
N ARG A 116 10.66 41.93 -23.35
CA ARG A 116 11.24 40.81 -22.60
C ARG A 116 12.58 41.18 -21.99
N ALA A 117 13.46 41.82 -22.76
CA ALA A 117 14.76 42.28 -22.29
C ALA A 117 14.61 43.32 -21.17
N ARG A 118 13.69 44.27 -21.30
CA ARG A 118 13.39 45.27 -20.27
C ARG A 118 12.93 44.63 -18.96
N ARG A 119 12.01 43.66 -19.02
CA ARG A 119 11.53 42.95 -17.81
C ARG A 119 12.61 42.06 -17.19
N ALA A 120 13.43 41.41 -18.00
CA ALA A 120 14.58 40.65 -17.52
C ALA A 120 15.59 41.55 -16.81
N ALA A 121 15.88 42.74 -17.36
CA ALA A 121 16.80 43.73 -16.76
C ALA A 121 16.30 44.27 -15.41
N GLN A 122 15.00 44.20 -15.12
CA GLN A 122 14.43 44.52 -13.81
C GLN A 122 14.66 43.42 -12.75
N GLY A 123 15.37 42.34 -13.09
CA GLY A 123 15.64 41.22 -12.19
C GLY A 123 14.40 40.38 -11.89
N LEU A 124 13.34 40.49 -12.70
CA LEU A 124 12.12 39.71 -12.49
C LEU A 124 12.38 38.24 -12.84
N PRO A 125 12.21 37.29 -11.91
CA PRO A 125 12.41 35.88 -12.20
C PRO A 125 11.35 35.41 -13.19
N ALA A 126 11.80 34.76 -14.28
CA ALA A 126 10.93 34.35 -15.37
C ALA A 126 10.66 32.85 -15.32
N THR A 127 9.38 32.49 -15.31
CA THR A 127 8.96 31.13 -15.68
C THR A 127 9.01 30.97 -17.20
N LEU A 128 9.18 29.75 -17.69
CA LEU A 128 8.99 29.44 -19.11
C LEU A 128 7.63 28.77 -19.30
N ARG A 129 6.81 29.31 -20.20
CA ARG A 129 5.49 28.77 -20.52
C ARG A 129 5.46 28.15 -21.90
N PHE A 130 4.76 27.04 -22.04
CA PHE A 130 4.40 26.43 -23.32
C PHE A 130 3.32 27.26 -24.01
N ARG A 131 3.55 27.63 -25.27
CA ARG A 131 2.60 28.32 -26.14
C ARG A 131 1.63 27.30 -26.69
N VAL A 132 0.48 27.16 -26.06
CA VAL A 132 -0.56 26.23 -26.51
C VAL A 132 -1.18 26.78 -27.81
N PRO A 133 -1.25 25.98 -28.89
CA PRO A 133 -1.93 26.36 -30.12
C PRO A 133 -3.41 26.68 -29.87
N ARG A 134 -3.98 27.65 -30.59
CA ARG A 134 -5.38 28.08 -30.39
C ARG A 134 -6.32 27.31 -31.31
N GLY A 135 -7.54 27.03 -30.85
CA GLY A 135 -8.60 26.43 -31.67
C GLY A 135 -8.34 24.98 -32.13
N GLU A 136 -7.41 24.26 -31.49
CA GLU A 136 -7.12 22.87 -31.82
C GLU A 136 -7.84 21.90 -30.87
N ARG A 137 -7.99 20.65 -31.33
CA ARG A 137 -8.43 19.51 -30.51
C ARG A 137 -7.24 18.60 -30.23
N VAL A 138 -7.04 18.26 -28.97
CA VAL A 138 -6.14 17.18 -28.56
C VAL A 138 -6.99 15.95 -28.31
N VAL A 139 -6.83 14.96 -29.18
CA VAL A 139 -7.56 13.67 -29.12
C VAL A 139 -6.57 12.57 -28.79
N PHE A 140 -6.95 11.66 -27.90
CA PHE A 140 -6.20 10.45 -27.62
C PHE A 140 -7.15 9.33 -27.18
N GLU A 141 -6.72 8.09 -27.38
CA GLU A 141 -7.41 6.92 -26.86
C GLU A 141 -6.89 6.61 -25.46
N ASP A 142 -7.79 6.61 -24.47
CA ASP A 142 -7.48 6.11 -23.14
C ASP A 142 -7.87 4.64 -23.03
N PHE A 143 -6.93 3.75 -22.70
CA PHE A 143 -7.25 2.32 -22.67
C PHE A 143 -8.15 1.88 -21.49
N VAL A 144 -8.60 2.80 -20.63
CA VAL A 144 -9.60 2.58 -19.56
C VAL A 144 -10.89 3.38 -19.82
N HIS A 145 -10.76 4.67 -20.10
CA HIS A 145 -11.89 5.61 -20.31
C HIS A 145 -12.34 5.75 -21.76
N GLY A 146 -11.63 5.17 -22.73
CA GLY A 146 -11.93 5.26 -24.16
C GLY A 146 -11.53 6.61 -24.78
N PRO A 147 -12.15 7.02 -25.91
CA PRO A 147 -11.76 8.22 -26.64
C PRO A 147 -11.91 9.49 -25.80
N GLN A 148 -10.83 10.28 -25.70
CA GLN A 148 -10.80 11.55 -24.98
C GLN A 148 -10.57 12.72 -25.94
N THR A 149 -11.24 13.84 -25.70
CA THR A 149 -11.09 15.06 -26.51
C THR A 149 -11.02 16.29 -25.62
N PHE A 150 -9.97 17.09 -25.81
CA PHE A 150 -9.77 18.36 -25.11
C PHE A 150 -9.58 19.50 -26.11
N LEU A 151 -10.18 20.65 -25.84
CA LEU A 151 -9.94 21.87 -26.60
C LEU A 151 -8.69 22.56 -26.04
N THR A 152 -7.78 22.98 -26.92
CA THR A 152 -6.55 23.67 -26.48
C THR A 152 -6.85 25.00 -25.80
N ASP A 153 -7.96 25.64 -26.15
CA ASP A 153 -8.42 26.89 -25.54
C ASP A 153 -8.83 26.73 -24.06
N ASP A 154 -9.22 25.52 -23.64
CA ASP A 154 -9.52 25.20 -22.24
C ASP A 154 -8.27 24.86 -21.42
N ILE A 155 -7.18 24.45 -22.10
CA ILE A 155 -5.91 24.10 -21.47
C ILE A 155 -5.13 25.36 -21.08
N GLY A 156 -4.99 26.28 -22.05
CA GLY A 156 -4.19 27.51 -21.94
C GLY A 156 -2.69 27.29 -21.72
N ASP A 157 -1.92 28.37 -21.83
CA ASP A 157 -0.45 28.31 -21.72
C ASP A 157 0.00 27.95 -20.29
N PHE A 158 0.76 26.87 -20.16
CA PHE A 158 1.18 26.30 -18.87
C PHE A 158 2.70 26.36 -18.68
N VAL A 159 3.16 26.28 -17.43
CA VAL A 159 4.59 26.37 -17.09
C VAL A 159 5.30 25.06 -17.42
N VAL A 160 6.46 25.15 -18.09
CA VAL A 160 7.37 24.03 -18.39
C VAL A 160 8.73 24.17 -17.68
N ARG A 161 9.12 25.39 -17.31
CA ARG A 161 10.26 25.68 -16.43
C ARG A 161 9.83 26.65 -15.32
N ARG A 162 10.07 26.28 -14.07
CA ARG A 162 9.80 27.13 -12.91
C ARG A 162 10.77 28.31 -12.86
N ALA A 163 10.47 29.27 -11.98
CA ALA A 163 11.26 30.50 -11.84
C ALA A 163 12.66 30.24 -11.27
N ASP A 164 12.84 29.15 -10.52
CA ASP A 164 14.13 28.67 -10.00
C ASP A 164 14.97 27.90 -11.05
N GLY A 165 14.48 27.77 -12.28
CA GLY A 165 15.13 27.04 -13.37
C GLY A 165 14.79 25.55 -13.44
N SER A 166 14.11 24.99 -12.43
CA SER A 166 13.74 23.57 -12.42
C SER A 166 12.66 23.26 -13.48
N ALA A 167 12.72 22.04 -14.03
CA ALA A 167 11.70 21.54 -14.94
C ALA A 167 10.35 21.37 -14.21
N ALA A 168 9.26 21.82 -14.83
CA ALA A 168 7.92 21.60 -14.29
C ALA A 168 7.45 20.18 -14.57
N PHE A 169 6.57 19.66 -13.70
CA PHE A 169 6.08 18.28 -13.72
C PHE A 169 5.61 17.79 -15.11
N PHE A 170 4.79 18.56 -15.82
CA PHE A 170 4.29 18.13 -17.14
C PHE A 170 5.41 17.92 -18.15
N PHE A 171 6.43 18.77 -18.10
CA PHE A 171 7.56 18.72 -19.02
C PHE A 171 8.50 17.57 -18.66
N SER A 172 8.94 17.47 -17.39
CA SER A 172 9.86 16.41 -16.98
C SER A 172 9.26 15.02 -17.17
N ASN A 173 8.00 14.83 -16.76
CA ASN A 173 7.29 13.55 -16.90
C ASN A 173 7.12 13.14 -18.37
N ALA A 174 6.73 14.07 -19.25
CA ALA A 174 6.57 13.77 -20.68
C ALA A 174 7.91 13.41 -21.34
N VAL A 175 8.94 14.23 -21.14
CA VAL A 175 10.27 13.99 -21.72
C VAL A 175 10.84 12.66 -21.20
N ASP A 176 10.72 12.38 -19.91
CA ASP A 176 11.24 11.14 -19.34
C ASP A 176 10.46 9.91 -19.80
N ASP A 177 9.14 9.98 -19.92
CA ASP A 177 8.34 8.85 -20.45
C ASP A 177 8.83 8.45 -21.85
N ALA A 178 9.04 9.43 -22.72
CA ALA A 178 9.55 9.18 -24.07
C ALA A 178 10.98 8.62 -24.05
N LEU A 179 11.91 9.22 -23.30
CA LEU A 179 13.33 8.84 -23.33
C LEU A 179 13.61 7.55 -22.56
N MET A 180 12.80 7.23 -21.55
CA MET A 180 12.85 5.94 -20.88
C MET A 180 12.14 4.84 -21.68
N GLY A 181 11.55 5.17 -22.84
CA GLY A 181 10.86 4.23 -23.70
C GLY A 181 9.64 3.60 -23.03
N VAL A 182 8.92 4.39 -22.23
CA VAL A 182 7.63 3.98 -21.65
C VAL A 182 6.66 3.79 -22.80
N THR A 183 6.06 2.60 -22.88
CA THR A 183 5.07 2.27 -23.91
C THR A 183 3.64 2.43 -23.41
N GLN A 184 3.43 2.23 -22.11
CA GLN A 184 2.13 2.34 -21.45
C GLN A 184 2.29 3.07 -20.12
N ALA A 185 1.51 4.14 -19.94
CA ALA A 185 1.45 4.92 -18.71
C ALA A 185 0.07 4.74 -18.06
N LEU A 186 0.00 3.83 -17.07
CA LEU A 186 -1.19 3.61 -16.24
C LEU A 186 -1.07 4.39 -14.93
N ARG A 187 -1.94 5.37 -14.69
CA ARG A 187 -1.89 6.30 -13.54
C ARG A 187 -3.28 6.70 -13.07
N GLY A 188 -3.39 7.40 -11.93
CA GLY A 188 -4.69 7.86 -11.42
C GLY A 188 -5.40 8.84 -12.37
N GLU A 189 -6.73 8.81 -12.40
CA GLU A 189 -7.58 9.70 -13.23
C GLU A 189 -7.46 11.19 -12.91
N ASP A 190 -6.89 11.55 -11.75
CA ASP A 190 -6.48 12.91 -11.43
C ASP A 190 -5.42 13.44 -12.41
N HIS A 191 -4.73 12.56 -13.14
CA HIS A 191 -3.83 12.93 -14.23
C HIS A 191 -4.46 12.96 -15.62
N LEU A 192 -5.75 12.62 -15.79
CA LEU A 192 -6.41 12.56 -17.09
C LEU A 192 -6.32 13.91 -17.83
N ALA A 193 -6.59 15.01 -17.12
CA ALA A 193 -6.50 16.36 -17.65
C ALA A 193 -5.04 16.85 -17.89
N ASN A 194 -4.03 16.09 -17.46
CA ASN A 194 -2.61 16.39 -17.70
C ASN A 194 -2.13 15.81 -19.03
N THR A 195 -2.69 14.67 -19.45
CA THR A 195 -2.37 13.98 -20.71
C THR A 195 -2.33 14.90 -21.92
N PRO A 196 -3.34 15.76 -22.20
CA PRO A 196 -3.28 16.63 -23.38
C PRO A 196 -2.12 17.64 -23.32
N ARG A 197 -1.69 18.09 -22.13
CA ARG A 197 -0.52 18.97 -21.97
C ARG A 197 0.78 18.24 -22.33
N GLN A 198 0.90 16.99 -21.92
CA GLN A 198 2.06 16.14 -22.21
C GLN A 198 2.13 15.80 -23.71
N LEU A 199 1.00 15.46 -24.33
CA LEU A 199 0.92 15.21 -25.77
C LEU A 199 1.34 16.42 -26.60
N LEU A 200 0.99 17.65 -26.17
CA LEU A 200 1.45 18.88 -26.83
C LEU A 200 2.97 19.05 -26.73
N ILE A 201 3.56 18.80 -25.57
CA ILE A 201 5.02 18.85 -25.37
C ILE A 201 5.71 17.82 -26.26
N LEU A 202 5.26 16.57 -26.23
CA LEU A 202 5.83 15.47 -26.98
C LEU A 202 5.76 15.72 -28.49
N ARG A 203 4.62 16.23 -28.98
CA ARG A 203 4.44 16.62 -30.39
C ARG A 203 5.42 17.71 -30.80
N ALA A 204 5.58 18.76 -29.99
CA ALA A 204 6.52 19.85 -30.29
C ALA A 204 7.98 19.37 -30.32
N LEU A 205 8.33 18.43 -29.45
CA LEU A 205 9.67 17.82 -29.40
C LEU A 205 9.88 16.68 -30.41
N ALA A 206 8.86 16.31 -31.18
CA ALA A 206 8.85 15.13 -32.04
C ALA A 206 9.22 13.83 -31.30
N LEU A 207 8.78 13.71 -30.04
CA LEU A 207 8.97 12.53 -29.20
C LEU A 207 7.73 11.63 -29.23
N VAL A 208 7.97 10.32 -29.11
CA VAL A 208 6.90 9.31 -29.11
C VAL A 208 6.16 9.33 -27.77
N ALA A 209 4.84 9.40 -27.82
CA ALA A 209 3.99 9.33 -26.64
C ALA A 209 3.67 7.87 -26.27
N PRO A 210 3.61 7.52 -24.97
CA PRO A 210 3.07 6.24 -24.53
C PRO A 210 1.56 6.18 -24.78
N ALA A 211 1.01 4.97 -24.78
CA ALA A 211 -0.42 4.78 -24.59
C ALA A 211 -0.78 5.14 -23.13
N TYR A 212 -1.87 5.88 -22.94
CA TYR A 212 -2.30 6.31 -21.61
C TYR A 212 -3.54 5.53 -21.16
N GLY A 213 -3.58 5.22 -19.86
CA GLY A 213 -4.75 4.70 -19.20
C GLY A 213 -4.87 5.29 -17.82
N HIS A 214 -6.10 5.62 -17.43
CA HIS A 214 -6.36 6.28 -16.16
C HIS A 214 -7.22 5.40 -15.26
N VAL A 215 -6.72 5.06 -14.07
CA VAL A 215 -7.46 4.26 -13.07
C VAL A 215 -8.25 5.19 -12.15
N ALA A 216 -9.46 4.78 -11.79
CA ALA A 216 -10.32 5.52 -10.88
C ALA A 216 -9.64 5.73 -9.52
N LEU A 217 -9.95 6.85 -8.85
CA LEU A 217 -9.39 7.14 -7.54
C LEU A 217 -9.94 6.18 -6.46
N ILE A 218 -9.08 5.91 -5.49
CA ILE A 218 -9.46 5.21 -4.26
C ILE A 218 -10.13 6.21 -3.33
N VAL A 219 -11.30 5.86 -2.81
CA VAL A 219 -12.08 6.71 -1.91
C VAL A 219 -12.23 6.09 -0.52
N GLY A 220 -12.37 6.97 0.47
CA GLY A 220 -12.68 6.60 1.84
C GLY A 220 -14.16 6.21 2.03
N ALA A 221 -14.53 5.93 3.28
CA ALA A 221 -15.91 5.59 3.62
C ALA A 221 -16.92 6.73 3.37
N ASP A 222 -16.43 7.96 3.35
CA ASP A 222 -17.16 9.20 3.06
C ASP A 222 -17.26 9.53 1.56
N GLY A 223 -16.64 8.72 0.70
CA GLY A 223 -16.59 8.96 -0.75
C GLY A 223 -15.58 10.01 -1.17
N ALA A 224 -14.84 10.63 -0.24
CA ALA A 224 -13.76 11.54 -0.57
C ALA A 224 -12.51 10.76 -0.99
N PRO A 225 -11.62 11.33 -1.83
CA PRO A 225 -10.34 10.71 -2.15
C PRO A 225 -9.57 10.32 -0.88
N LEU A 226 -9.07 9.09 -0.86
CA LEU A 226 -8.32 8.57 0.27
C LEU A 226 -7.07 9.43 0.47
N SER A 227 -6.98 10.11 1.62
CA SER A 227 -5.90 11.05 1.92
C SER A 227 -5.39 10.84 3.34
N LYS A 228 -4.16 11.27 3.62
CA LYS A 228 -3.59 11.24 4.98
C LYS A 228 -4.44 12.01 6.01
N ARG A 229 -5.27 12.96 5.56
CA ARG A 229 -6.20 13.71 6.41
C ARG A 229 -7.45 12.90 6.79
N HIS A 230 -7.74 11.82 6.07
CA HIS A 230 -8.91 10.95 6.25
C HIS A 230 -8.53 9.54 6.74
N ALA A 231 -7.59 9.43 7.70
CA ALA A 231 -7.16 8.17 8.29
C ALA A 231 -6.57 7.14 7.29
N ALA A 232 -6.02 7.59 6.16
CA ALA A 232 -5.34 6.71 5.21
C ALA A 232 -4.06 6.13 5.85
N VAL A 233 -4.08 4.82 6.10
CA VAL A 233 -2.98 4.05 6.66
C VAL A 233 -1.90 3.86 5.60
N SER A 234 -0.65 4.18 5.93
CA SER A 234 0.48 3.97 5.00
C SER A 234 0.84 2.48 4.85
N VAL A 235 1.50 2.11 3.75
CA VAL A 235 2.02 0.74 3.54
C VAL A 235 2.93 0.34 4.71
N ARG A 236 3.79 1.26 5.15
CA ARG A 236 4.63 1.10 6.34
C ARG A 236 3.83 0.77 7.59
N GLU A 237 2.73 1.49 7.87
CA GLU A 237 1.90 1.22 9.04
C GLU A 237 1.23 -0.17 8.96
N TYR A 238 0.79 -0.61 7.78
CA TYR A 238 0.30 -1.99 7.60
C TYR A 238 1.39 -3.02 7.91
N ARG A 239 2.63 -2.79 7.44
CA ARG A 239 3.78 -3.63 7.77
C ARG A 239 4.05 -3.68 9.28
N GLU A 240 4.09 -2.53 9.94
CA GLU A 240 4.35 -2.41 11.39
C GLU A 240 3.24 -3.08 12.23
N ARG A 241 2.00 -3.05 11.75
CA ARG A 241 0.86 -3.79 12.34
C ARG A 241 0.91 -5.31 12.10
N GLY A 242 1.85 -5.80 11.29
CA GLY A 242 2.01 -7.22 10.99
C GLY A 242 1.09 -7.75 9.89
N TYR A 243 0.59 -6.90 8.99
CA TYR A 243 -0.07 -7.41 7.78
C TYR A 243 0.91 -8.18 6.90
N GLN A 244 0.42 -9.17 6.16
CA GLN A 244 1.19 -9.89 5.16
C GLN A 244 1.16 -9.13 3.83
N PRO A 245 2.29 -8.99 3.12
CA PRO A 245 2.34 -8.24 1.86
C PRO A 245 1.37 -8.82 0.82
N ILE A 246 1.23 -10.15 0.77
CA ILE A 246 0.34 -10.83 -0.17
C ILE A 246 -1.15 -10.55 0.09
N ALA A 247 -1.53 -10.27 1.34
CA ALA A 247 -2.90 -9.90 1.69
C ALA A 247 -3.23 -8.50 1.17
N LEU A 248 -2.31 -7.55 1.39
CA LEU A 248 -2.46 -6.18 0.89
C LEU A 248 -2.49 -6.15 -0.64
N LEU A 249 -1.60 -6.91 -1.31
CA LEU A 249 -1.63 -7.06 -2.76
C LEU A 249 -2.94 -7.64 -3.28
N ASN A 250 -3.51 -8.68 -2.64
CA ASN A 250 -4.78 -9.26 -3.06
C ASN A 250 -5.96 -8.30 -2.92
N HIS A 251 -5.92 -7.44 -1.88
CA HIS A 251 -6.90 -6.39 -1.70
C HIS A 251 -6.77 -5.31 -2.78
N LEU A 252 -5.55 -4.77 -2.98
CA LEU A 252 -5.27 -3.73 -3.98
C LEU A 252 -5.52 -4.21 -5.41
N PHE A 253 -5.21 -5.47 -5.72
CA PHE A 253 -5.47 -6.06 -7.03
C PHE A 253 -6.96 -6.08 -7.37
N ARG A 254 -7.86 -6.23 -6.39
CA ARG A 254 -9.31 -6.25 -6.59
C ARG A 254 -9.96 -4.89 -6.45
N LEU A 255 -9.18 -3.88 -6.11
CA LEU A 255 -9.63 -2.51 -5.91
C LEU A 255 -9.70 -1.81 -7.27
N GLY A 256 -10.87 -1.88 -7.90
CA GLY A 256 -11.09 -1.30 -9.23
C GLY A 256 -10.70 -2.23 -10.39
N HIS A 257 -10.43 -3.51 -10.12
CA HIS A 257 -10.23 -4.54 -11.15
C HIS A 257 -11.03 -5.79 -10.79
N SER A 258 -11.69 -6.38 -11.78
CA SER A 258 -12.49 -7.59 -11.61
C SER A 258 -11.75 -8.82 -12.13
N THR A 259 -11.90 -9.95 -11.44
CA THR A 259 -11.28 -11.22 -11.82
C THR A 259 -12.19 -12.38 -11.48
N ALA A 260 -12.20 -13.42 -12.31
CA ALA A 260 -12.85 -14.69 -12.01
C ALA A 260 -12.03 -15.58 -11.06
N LEU A 261 -10.76 -15.24 -10.80
CA LEU A 261 -9.91 -16.01 -9.91
C LEU A 261 -10.28 -15.78 -8.44
N HIS A 262 -10.51 -16.87 -7.73
CA HIS A 262 -10.87 -16.89 -6.32
C HIS A 262 -9.67 -17.19 -5.42
N GLY A 263 -9.82 -16.87 -4.13
CA GLY A 263 -8.81 -17.14 -3.12
C GLY A 263 -7.61 -16.19 -3.15
N LEU A 264 -6.64 -16.50 -2.29
CA LEU A 264 -5.41 -15.73 -2.11
C LEU A 264 -4.44 -16.02 -3.28
N LEU A 265 -4.34 -15.08 -4.21
CA LEU A 265 -3.51 -15.20 -5.41
C LEU A 265 -2.05 -14.82 -5.12
N GLN A 266 -1.13 -15.49 -5.79
CA GLN A 266 0.26 -15.08 -5.92
C GLN A 266 0.42 -13.98 -6.96
N LEU A 267 1.50 -13.22 -6.89
CA LEU A 267 1.75 -12.10 -7.80
C LEU A 267 1.81 -12.54 -9.29
N SER A 268 2.31 -13.74 -9.56
CA SER A 268 2.34 -14.33 -10.91
C SER A 268 0.95 -14.75 -11.42
N GLU A 269 0.03 -15.10 -10.52
CA GLU A 269 -1.37 -15.36 -10.85
C GLU A 269 -2.11 -14.05 -11.13
N MET A 270 -1.89 -13.03 -10.30
CA MET A 270 -2.42 -11.68 -10.54
C MET A 270 -1.94 -11.14 -11.89
N ALA A 271 -0.66 -11.32 -12.23
CA ALA A 271 -0.11 -10.86 -13.50
C ALA A 271 -0.75 -11.53 -14.72
N ARG A 272 -1.05 -12.84 -14.63
CA ARG A 272 -1.76 -13.58 -15.69
C ARG A 272 -3.24 -13.19 -15.80
N ALA A 273 -3.85 -12.79 -14.69
CA ALA A 273 -5.26 -12.42 -14.63
C ALA A 273 -5.51 -10.91 -14.81
N PHE A 274 -4.46 -10.09 -14.82
CA PHE A 274 -4.60 -8.66 -14.98
C PHE A 274 -4.88 -8.31 -16.43
N ASP A 275 -5.99 -7.61 -16.64
CA ASP A 275 -6.46 -7.17 -17.95
C ASP A 275 -7.06 -5.77 -17.76
N THR A 276 -6.63 -4.84 -18.61
CA THR A 276 -7.08 -3.44 -18.56
C THR A 276 -8.56 -3.29 -18.91
N ALA A 277 -9.14 -4.21 -19.69
CA ALA A 277 -10.58 -4.20 -19.99
C ALA A 277 -11.44 -4.46 -18.75
N HIS A 278 -10.87 -5.08 -17.71
CA HIS A 278 -11.52 -5.37 -16.45
C HIS A 278 -11.32 -4.28 -15.38
N LEU A 279 -10.68 -3.15 -15.74
CA LEU A 279 -10.56 -1.99 -14.87
C LEU A 279 -11.89 -1.22 -14.82
N GLY A 280 -12.41 -1.03 -13.62
CA GLY A 280 -13.60 -0.23 -13.36
C GLY A 280 -13.31 1.26 -13.51
N ARG A 281 -14.32 2.00 -13.99
CA ARG A 281 -14.27 3.47 -14.12
C ARG A 281 -14.84 4.21 -12.90
N ALA A 282 -15.53 3.50 -12.02
CA ALA A 282 -16.10 4.08 -10.81
C ALA A 282 -15.04 4.11 -9.68
N PRO A 283 -15.07 5.13 -8.80
CA PRO A 283 -14.20 5.18 -7.63
C PRO A 283 -14.32 3.91 -6.79
N SER A 284 -13.19 3.40 -6.32
CA SER A 284 -13.14 2.16 -5.54
C SER A 284 -12.97 2.48 -4.06
N ARG A 285 -13.88 1.98 -3.23
CA ARG A 285 -13.80 2.18 -1.79
C ARG A 285 -12.80 1.20 -1.17
N PHE A 286 -11.90 1.71 -0.35
CA PHE A 286 -11.02 0.86 0.46
C PHE A 286 -11.82 0.22 1.62
N ASP A 287 -11.78 -1.12 1.71
CA ASP A 287 -12.57 -1.91 2.67
C ASP A 287 -11.62 -2.71 3.59
N GLU A 288 -11.39 -2.19 4.80
CA GLU A 288 -10.52 -2.85 5.79
C GLU A 288 -11.05 -4.22 6.25
N PRO A 289 -12.36 -4.42 6.53
CA PRO A 289 -12.92 -5.75 6.75
C PRO A 289 -12.55 -6.76 5.64
N GLN A 290 -12.66 -6.37 4.36
CA GLN A 290 -12.28 -7.25 3.26
C GLN A 290 -10.77 -7.52 3.22
N LEU A 291 -9.92 -6.53 3.54
CA LEU A 291 -8.47 -6.76 3.71
C LEU A 291 -8.18 -7.79 4.81
N ARG A 292 -8.93 -7.76 5.93
CA ARG A 292 -8.77 -8.72 7.03
C ARG A 292 -9.09 -10.15 6.63
N VAL A 293 -10.00 -10.36 5.68
CA VAL A 293 -10.27 -11.70 5.10
C VAL A 293 -9.01 -12.22 4.39
N TRP A 294 -8.38 -11.41 3.54
CA TRP A 294 -7.14 -11.78 2.85
C TRP A 294 -5.98 -11.97 3.81
N GLN A 295 -5.91 -11.14 4.86
CA GLN A 295 -4.92 -11.27 5.92
C GLN A 295 -5.04 -12.61 6.64
N LYS A 296 -6.25 -13.01 7.01
CA LYS A 296 -6.49 -14.31 7.67
C LYS A 296 -6.05 -15.48 6.79
N GLU A 297 -6.44 -15.47 5.51
CA GLU A 297 -6.00 -16.49 4.54
C GLU A 297 -4.47 -16.52 4.38
N ALA A 298 -3.81 -15.36 4.37
CA ALA A 298 -2.36 -15.26 4.27
C ALA A 298 -1.66 -15.83 5.52
N VAL A 299 -2.18 -15.52 6.71
CA VAL A 299 -1.64 -16.05 7.99
C VAL A 299 -1.82 -17.56 8.09
N HIS A 300 -2.95 -18.10 7.63
CA HIS A 300 -3.20 -19.55 7.61
C HIS A 300 -2.23 -20.32 6.72
N ARG A 301 -1.68 -19.68 5.68
CA ARG A 301 -0.72 -20.26 4.73
C ARG A 301 0.72 -19.86 5.02
N LEU A 302 0.97 -19.19 6.15
CA LEU A 302 2.29 -18.66 6.47
C LEU A 302 3.27 -19.82 6.71
N PRO A 303 4.40 -19.90 5.98
CA PRO A 303 5.39 -20.93 6.21
C PRO A 303 5.92 -20.87 7.65
N ALA A 304 6.27 -22.02 8.22
CA ALA A 304 6.69 -22.12 9.63
C ALA A 304 7.79 -21.10 10.00
N GLU A 305 8.81 -20.94 9.14
CA GLU A 305 9.89 -19.98 9.37
C GLU A 305 9.41 -18.52 9.38
N ALA A 306 8.51 -18.16 8.45
CA ALA A 306 7.92 -16.82 8.42
C ALA A 306 7.02 -16.59 9.64
N ALA A 307 6.28 -17.60 10.09
CA ALA A 307 5.44 -17.52 11.28
C ALA A 307 6.24 -17.33 12.57
N ARG A 308 7.42 -17.96 12.68
CA ARG A 308 8.37 -17.71 13.77
C ARG A 308 8.77 -16.24 13.82
N GLY A 309 9.23 -15.67 12.70
CA GLY A 309 9.60 -14.26 12.63
C GLY A 309 8.42 -13.32 12.92
N TRP A 310 7.22 -13.67 12.45
CA TRP A 310 6.00 -12.87 12.59
C TRP A 310 5.51 -12.76 14.04
N LEU A 311 5.63 -13.83 14.84
CA LEU A 311 5.23 -13.84 16.25
C LEU A 311 6.40 -13.65 17.23
N ALA A 312 7.65 -13.69 16.77
CA ALA A 312 8.84 -13.56 17.61
C ALA A 312 8.80 -12.37 18.60
N PRO A 313 8.32 -11.16 18.23
CA PRO A 313 8.27 -10.04 19.17
C PRO A 313 7.35 -10.26 20.39
N LEU A 314 6.42 -11.21 20.30
CA LEU A 314 5.44 -11.49 21.36
C LEU A 314 5.90 -12.63 22.27
N LEU A 315 6.67 -13.57 21.73
CA LEU A 315 7.05 -14.80 22.42
C LEU A 315 8.21 -14.55 23.41
N PRO A 316 8.22 -15.24 24.57
CA PRO A 316 9.36 -15.15 25.48
C PRO A 316 10.66 -15.66 24.83
N ALA A 317 11.80 -15.22 25.34
CA ALA A 317 13.09 -15.79 24.97
C ALA A 317 13.27 -17.18 25.61
N GLY A 318 14.03 -18.06 24.96
CA GLY A 318 14.47 -19.33 25.54
C GLY A 318 13.45 -20.49 25.53
N LEU A 319 12.35 -20.37 24.78
CA LEU A 319 11.44 -21.51 24.55
C LEU A 319 12.16 -22.63 23.78
N ASP A 320 11.89 -23.87 24.16
CA ASP A 320 12.23 -25.04 23.35
C ASP A 320 11.64 -24.90 21.94
N GLU A 321 12.44 -25.21 20.92
CA GLU A 321 12.07 -25.00 19.52
C GLU A 321 10.83 -25.80 19.13
N ARG A 322 10.72 -27.06 19.57
CA ARG A 322 9.56 -27.91 19.24
C ARG A 322 8.30 -27.42 19.93
N ALA A 323 8.40 -26.97 21.19
CA ALA A 323 7.28 -26.39 21.92
C ALA A 323 6.83 -25.07 21.28
N ARG A 324 7.78 -24.20 20.89
CA ARG A 324 7.52 -22.94 20.19
C ARG A 324 6.78 -23.17 18.87
N ASP A 325 7.26 -24.08 18.05
CA ASP A 325 6.66 -24.33 16.73
C ASP A 325 5.26 -24.92 16.84
N ALA A 326 5.06 -25.86 17.76
CA ALA A 326 3.74 -26.41 18.04
C ALA A 326 2.77 -25.33 18.55
N PHE A 327 3.25 -24.44 19.42
CA PHE A 327 2.47 -23.31 19.93
C PHE A 327 2.05 -22.35 18.81
N ILE A 328 3.01 -21.94 17.96
CA ILE A 328 2.75 -21.08 16.80
C ILE A 328 1.73 -21.74 15.86
N ALA A 329 1.93 -23.01 15.53
CA ALA A 329 1.02 -23.74 14.64
C ALA A 329 -0.41 -23.80 15.19
N ALA A 330 -0.58 -23.95 16.51
CA ALA A 330 -1.90 -23.91 17.14
C ALA A 330 -2.53 -22.51 17.14
N LEU A 331 -1.72 -21.46 17.24
CA LEU A 331 -2.19 -20.07 17.24
C LEU A 331 -2.64 -19.58 15.87
N LEU A 332 -1.89 -19.88 14.79
CA LEU A 332 -2.11 -19.31 13.46
C LEU A 332 -3.56 -19.39 12.95
N PRO A 333 -4.31 -20.50 13.12
CA PRO A 333 -5.71 -20.57 12.69
C PRO A 333 -6.64 -19.56 13.39
N ASN A 334 -6.24 -19.08 14.56
CA ASN A 334 -7.06 -18.29 15.49
C ASN A 334 -6.71 -16.80 15.50
N VAL A 335 -5.75 -16.35 14.69
CA VAL A 335 -5.25 -14.96 14.70
C VAL A 335 -5.25 -14.36 13.30
N VAL A 336 -5.41 -13.03 13.22
CA VAL A 336 -5.35 -12.26 11.96
C VAL A 336 -4.13 -11.34 11.97
N LEU A 337 -3.83 -10.74 13.12
CA LEU A 337 -2.67 -9.91 13.37
C LEU A 337 -1.82 -10.51 14.49
N PRO A 338 -0.53 -10.16 14.61
CA PRO A 338 0.30 -10.64 15.70
C PRO A 338 -0.34 -10.34 17.06
N GLU A 339 -0.89 -9.14 17.26
CA GLU A 339 -1.49 -8.75 18.54
C GLU A 339 -2.70 -9.59 18.95
N ASP A 340 -3.37 -10.26 18.02
CA ASP A 340 -4.44 -11.22 18.37
C ASP A 340 -3.89 -12.44 19.12
N ALA A 341 -2.58 -12.72 19.01
CA ALA A 341 -1.89 -13.77 19.77
C ALA A 341 -1.54 -13.34 21.20
N ARG A 342 -1.47 -12.04 21.51
CA ARG A 342 -1.06 -11.52 22.81
C ARG A 342 -1.84 -12.14 23.98
N PRO A 343 -3.19 -12.22 23.95
CA PRO A 343 -3.94 -12.84 25.04
C PRO A 343 -3.54 -14.29 25.29
N TRP A 344 -3.22 -15.06 24.24
CA TRP A 344 -2.80 -16.46 24.38
C TRP A 344 -1.37 -16.60 24.91
N VAL A 345 -0.48 -15.70 24.51
CA VAL A 345 0.87 -15.59 25.08
C VAL A 345 0.78 -15.29 26.57
N ASP A 346 -0.03 -14.30 26.97
CA ASP A 346 -0.20 -13.90 28.37
C ASP A 346 -0.82 -15.04 29.19
N ILE A 347 -1.80 -15.75 28.62
CA ILE A 347 -2.39 -16.96 29.22
C ILE A 347 -1.33 -18.04 29.41
N VAL A 348 -0.53 -18.37 28.40
CA VAL A 348 0.38 -19.53 28.45
C VAL A 348 1.62 -19.26 29.30
N PHE A 349 2.25 -18.10 29.14
CA PHE A 349 3.52 -17.77 29.80
C PHE A 349 3.36 -16.96 31.08
N GLY A 350 2.20 -16.35 31.30
CA GLY A 350 1.81 -15.70 32.55
C GLY A 350 0.78 -16.51 33.32
N GLY A 351 -0.47 -16.07 33.25
CA GLY A 351 -1.60 -16.64 33.97
C GLY A 351 -2.92 -16.39 33.23
N PRO A 352 -3.92 -17.26 33.42
CA PRO A 352 -5.22 -17.07 32.79
C PRO A 352 -5.90 -15.80 33.35
N PRO A 353 -6.68 -15.08 32.52
CA PRO A 353 -7.58 -14.04 33.02
C PRO A 353 -8.66 -14.65 33.94
N PRO A 354 -9.47 -13.83 34.62
CA PRO A 354 -10.71 -14.30 35.24
C PRO A 354 -11.53 -15.13 34.25
N LEU A 355 -12.20 -16.17 34.75
CA LEU A 355 -13.03 -17.06 33.94
C LEU A 355 -14.14 -16.26 33.27
N GLU A 356 -14.35 -16.49 31.97
CA GLU A 356 -15.55 -15.99 31.30
C GLU A 356 -16.79 -16.81 31.71
N PRO A 357 -18.02 -16.30 31.57
CA PRO A 357 -19.22 -16.96 32.08
C PRO A 357 -19.37 -18.44 31.64
N ALA A 358 -19.09 -18.74 30.38
CA ALA A 358 -19.12 -20.11 29.86
C ALA A 358 -18.00 -21.00 30.46
N ALA A 359 -16.83 -20.43 30.76
CA ALA A 359 -15.73 -21.13 31.41
C ALA A 359 -16.05 -21.39 32.90
N GLU A 360 -16.69 -20.43 33.58
CA GLU A 360 -17.17 -20.61 34.96
C GLU A 360 -18.19 -21.74 35.06
N GLU A 361 -19.14 -21.81 34.13
CA GLU A 361 -20.13 -22.88 34.09
C GLU A 361 -19.48 -24.25 33.86
N ALA A 362 -18.53 -24.33 32.92
CA ALA A 362 -17.79 -25.57 32.65
C ALA A 362 -16.99 -26.05 33.87
N VAL A 363 -16.33 -25.13 34.58
CA VAL A 363 -15.60 -25.44 35.82
C VAL A 363 -16.57 -25.90 36.91
N ARG A 364 -17.65 -25.15 37.15
CA ARG A 364 -18.64 -25.47 38.19
C ARG A 364 -19.31 -26.82 37.94
N GLY A 365 -19.68 -27.12 36.69
CA GLY A 365 -20.27 -28.40 36.29
C GLY A 365 -19.31 -29.59 36.37
N ALA A 366 -18.00 -29.35 36.45
CA ALA A 366 -17.00 -30.40 36.65
C ALA A 366 -16.86 -30.85 38.11
N GLY A 367 -16.93 -29.89 39.04
CA GLY A 367 -16.84 -30.14 40.48
C GLY A 367 -15.42 -30.46 40.96
N ALA A 368 -15.20 -30.34 42.28
CA ALA A 368 -13.88 -30.45 42.90
C ALA A 368 -13.16 -31.76 42.58
N GLY A 369 -13.83 -32.91 42.73
CA GLY A 369 -13.21 -34.24 42.50
C GLY A 369 -12.65 -34.46 41.09
N TYR A 370 -13.23 -33.80 40.08
CA TYR A 370 -12.66 -33.79 38.72
C TYR A 370 -11.31 -33.08 38.69
N PHE A 371 -11.22 -31.91 39.32
CA PHE A 371 -10.01 -31.10 39.34
C PHE A 371 -8.96 -31.65 40.31
N SER A 372 -9.34 -32.32 41.39
CA SER A 372 -8.38 -33.04 42.25
C SER A 372 -7.68 -34.17 41.46
N ALA A 373 -8.43 -34.93 40.65
CA ALA A 373 -7.85 -35.94 39.75
C ALA A 373 -6.94 -35.31 38.68
N ALA A 374 -7.36 -34.19 38.09
CA ALA A 374 -6.59 -33.47 37.09
C ALA A 374 -5.29 -32.89 37.66
N ALA A 375 -5.36 -32.26 38.84
CA ALA A 375 -4.21 -31.67 39.52
C ALA A 375 -3.20 -32.73 39.97
N ALA A 376 -3.67 -33.87 40.50
CA ALA A 376 -2.81 -34.99 40.86
C ALA A 376 -2.08 -35.58 39.64
N ALA A 377 -2.77 -35.73 38.51
CA ALA A 377 -2.15 -36.17 37.27
C ALA A 377 -1.08 -35.16 36.80
N ALA A 378 -1.43 -33.86 36.72
CA ALA A 378 -0.51 -32.81 36.30
C ALA A 378 0.73 -32.67 37.21
N ALA A 379 0.64 -33.02 38.49
CA ALA A 379 1.79 -33.05 39.40
C ALA A 379 2.84 -34.10 39.00
N THR A 380 2.42 -35.18 38.34
CA THR A 380 3.31 -36.30 37.93
C THR A 380 3.70 -36.23 36.46
N SER A 381 2.75 -35.91 35.57
CA SER A 381 2.97 -35.86 34.12
C SER A 381 3.34 -34.47 33.61
N GLY A 382 3.40 -33.47 34.48
CA GLY A 382 3.64 -32.08 34.10
C GLY A 382 2.54 -31.56 33.16
N ASN A 383 2.95 -30.97 32.03
CA ASN A 383 2.07 -30.30 31.08
C ASN A 383 1.55 -31.23 29.95
N ASP A 384 1.55 -32.55 30.18
CA ASP A 384 1.05 -33.55 29.22
C ASP A 384 -0.49 -33.64 29.28
N LEU A 385 -1.18 -33.01 28.33
CA LEU A 385 -2.65 -33.02 28.26
C LEU A 385 -3.24 -34.44 28.09
N PRO A 386 -2.75 -35.30 27.16
CA PRO A 386 -3.18 -36.69 27.08
C PRO A 386 -3.12 -37.45 28.42
N ALA A 387 -2.02 -37.32 29.16
CA ALA A 387 -1.86 -38.00 30.46
C ALA A 387 -2.89 -37.48 31.49
N ILE A 388 -3.05 -36.15 31.60
CA ILE A 388 -4.03 -35.52 32.49
C ILE A 388 -5.45 -35.98 32.12
N ALA A 389 -5.82 -35.88 30.84
CA ALA A 389 -7.14 -36.24 30.37
C ALA A 389 -7.44 -37.75 30.56
N GLY A 390 -6.43 -38.61 30.40
CA GLY A 390 -6.54 -40.05 30.66
C GLY A 390 -6.84 -40.36 32.12
N ALA A 391 -6.12 -39.73 33.05
CA ALA A 391 -6.35 -39.89 34.49
C ALA A 391 -7.74 -39.38 34.92
N VAL A 392 -8.13 -38.20 34.44
CA VAL A 392 -9.46 -37.63 34.73
C VAL A 392 -10.58 -38.52 34.19
N ARG A 393 -10.40 -39.06 32.98
CA ARG A 393 -11.35 -40.02 32.39
C ARG A 393 -11.48 -41.28 33.24
N ALA A 394 -10.37 -41.85 33.70
CA ALA A 394 -10.40 -43.04 34.55
C ALA A 394 -11.10 -42.78 35.90
N ALA A 395 -10.88 -41.60 36.49
CA ALA A 395 -11.47 -41.22 37.78
C ALA A 395 -12.96 -40.84 37.69
N THR A 396 -13.40 -40.26 36.57
CA THR A 396 -14.73 -39.63 36.46
C THR A 396 -15.67 -40.25 35.43
N GLY A 397 -15.17 -41.12 34.55
CA GLY A 397 -15.91 -41.68 33.41
C GLY A 397 -16.22 -40.69 32.29
N ARG A 398 -15.78 -39.42 32.40
CA ARG A 398 -16.12 -38.36 31.43
C ARG A 398 -15.36 -38.50 30.10
N SER A 399 -15.97 -38.01 29.02
CA SER A 399 -15.41 -38.06 27.67
C SER A 399 -15.87 -36.88 26.81
N GLY A 400 -15.21 -36.65 25.67
CA GLY A 400 -15.58 -35.57 24.74
C GLY A 400 -15.58 -34.20 25.42
N ALA A 401 -16.61 -33.39 25.15
CA ALA A 401 -16.72 -32.04 25.69
C ALA A 401 -16.70 -31.98 27.23
N SER A 402 -17.34 -32.92 27.92
CA SER A 402 -17.38 -32.94 29.40
C SER A 402 -16.03 -33.28 30.05
N LEU A 403 -15.10 -33.84 29.28
CA LEU A 403 -13.72 -34.07 29.68
C LEU A 403 -12.79 -32.91 29.33
N TYR A 404 -12.92 -32.29 28.15
CA TYR A 404 -11.94 -31.30 27.69
C TYR A 404 -12.32 -29.84 27.96
N MET A 405 -13.61 -29.49 27.99
CA MET A 405 -14.04 -28.11 28.25
C MET A 405 -13.64 -27.61 29.64
N PRO A 406 -13.83 -28.39 30.74
CA PRO A 406 -13.42 -27.91 32.06
C PRO A 406 -11.91 -27.81 32.22
N LEU A 407 -11.12 -28.73 31.63
CA LEU A 407 -9.66 -28.61 31.55
C LEU A 407 -9.26 -27.31 30.83
N ARG A 408 -9.85 -27.02 29.66
CA ARG A 408 -9.57 -25.77 28.93
C ARG A 408 -9.89 -24.56 29.79
N ALA A 409 -11.09 -24.52 30.36
CA ALA A 409 -11.55 -23.41 31.18
C ALA A 409 -10.60 -23.13 32.35
N ALA A 410 -10.23 -24.17 33.11
CA ALA A 410 -9.32 -24.03 34.24
C ALA A 410 -7.89 -23.64 33.82
N LEU A 411 -7.39 -24.20 32.71
CA LEU A 411 -6.02 -23.95 32.25
C LEU A 411 -5.85 -22.61 31.54
N THR A 412 -6.91 -22.08 30.92
CA THR A 412 -6.80 -20.91 30.01
C THR A 412 -7.69 -19.73 30.39
N GLY A 413 -8.67 -19.91 31.27
CA GLY A 413 -9.68 -18.87 31.56
C GLY A 413 -10.77 -18.76 30.50
N ARG A 414 -10.68 -19.54 29.40
CA ARG A 414 -11.53 -19.42 28.20
C ARG A 414 -12.26 -20.73 27.90
N ALA A 415 -13.45 -20.65 27.32
CA ALA A 415 -14.22 -21.82 26.90
C ALA A 415 -13.86 -22.30 25.48
N HIS A 416 -13.24 -21.44 24.66
CA HIS A 416 -12.89 -21.69 23.26
C HIS A 416 -11.48 -21.16 22.97
N GLY A 417 -10.92 -21.51 21.81
CA GLY A 417 -9.61 -21.03 21.35
C GLY A 417 -8.75 -22.10 20.68
N PRO A 418 -7.43 -21.85 20.56
CA PRO A 418 -6.46 -22.77 19.97
C PRO A 418 -6.48 -24.16 20.56
N GLU A 419 -5.90 -25.13 19.87
CA GLU A 419 -5.76 -26.49 20.38
C GLU A 419 -5.04 -26.51 21.74
N LEU A 420 -5.65 -27.18 22.72
CA LEU A 420 -5.19 -27.08 24.11
C LEU A 420 -3.86 -27.80 24.37
N ALA A 421 -3.58 -28.91 23.67
CA ALA A 421 -2.36 -29.68 23.91
C ALA A 421 -1.07 -28.89 23.56
N PRO A 422 -0.97 -28.23 22.38
CA PRO A 422 0.17 -27.36 22.10
C PRO A 422 0.29 -26.18 23.05
N LEU A 423 -0.83 -25.55 23.44
CA LEU A 423 -0.82 -24.47 24.45
C LEU A 423 -0.23 -24.97 25.77
N LEU A 424 -0.69 -26.12 26.26
CA LEU A 424 -0.24 -26.70 27.52
C LEU A 424 1.24 -27.08 27.47
N LYS A 425 1.68 -27.73 26.39
CA LYS A 425 3.09 -28.12 26.19
C LYS A 425 4.03 -26.92 26.20
N ALA A 426 3.59 -25.76 25.72
CA ALA A 426 4.36 -24.52 25.75
C ALA A 426 4.32 -23.79 27.10
N MET A 427 3.39 -24.12 28.01
CA MET A 427 3.37 -23.50 29.34
C MET A 427 4.65 -23.82 30.11
N PRO A 428 5.12 -22.91 30.99
CA PRO A 428 6.18 -23.20 31.94
C PRO A 428 5.86 -24.44 32.80
N ALA A 429 6.90 -25.17 33.20
CA ALA A 429 6.75 -26.37 34.02
C ALA A 429 5.96 -26.09 35.31
N GLY A 430 5.07 -27.01 35.68
CA GLY A 430 4.25 -26.91 36.90
C GLY A 430 3.02 -25.99 36.80
N LYS A 431 2.89 -25.17 35.74
CA LYS A 431 1.74 -24.26 35.58
C LYS A 431 0.40 -24.99 35.40
N ALA A 432 0.39 -26.15 34.74
CA ALA A 432 -0.82 -26.95 34.62
C ALA A 432 -1.37 -27.36 35.99
N HIS A 433 -0.49 -27.91 36.85
CA HIS A 433 -0.85 -28.30 38.21
C HIS A 433 -1.33 -27.10 39.03
N GLU A 434 -0.57 -25.99 39.02
CA GLU A 434 -0.93 -24.77 39.76
C GLU A 434 -2.34 -24.27 39.40
N ARG A 435 -2.70 -24.28 38.11
CA ARG A 435 -3.99 -23.79 37.63
C ARG A 435 -5.13 -24.75 37.96
N LEU A 436 -4.93 -26.06 37.77
CA LEU A 436 -5.94 -27.07 38.05
C LEU A 436 -6.22 -27.19 39.56
N ALA A 437 -5.20 -27.08 40.41
CA ALA A 437 -5.31 -27.18 41.86
C ALA A 437 -6.19 -26.09 42.49
N ARG A 438 -6.38 -24.95 41.82
CA ARG A 438 -7.26 -23.86 42.30
C ARG A 438 -8.73 -24.24 42.34
N PHE A 439 -9.12 -25.28 41.59
CA PHE A 439 -10.50 -25.74 41.45
C PHE A 439 -10.71 -27.14 42.06
N ALA A 440 -9.65 -27.71 42.64
CA ALA A 440 -9.58 -29.07 43.17
C ALA A 440 -10.20 -29.23 44.56
#